data_AF-A0A954L2N3-F1
#
_entry.id   AF-A0A954L2N3-F1
#
_cell.length_a   1.000
_cell.length_b   1.000
_cell.length_c   1.000
_cell.angle_alpha   90.00
_cell.angle_beta   90.00
_cell.angle_gamma   90.00
#
_symmetry.space_group_name_H-M   'P 1'
#
loop_
_entity.id
_entity.type
_entity.pdbx_description
1 polymer ?
#
loop_
_entity_poly.entity_id
_entity_poly.type
_entity_poly.pdbx_seq_one_letter_code
_entity_poly.pdbx_strand_id
1 'polypeptide(L)' 'MSRFESVNVVREANIYFDGRVTSRTVEFSDGAVKTLGIMLPGEYTFNT' A
#
# COMPACT_ATOMS: atom_id res chain seq x y z
N MET A 1 16.64 -2.25 -5.95
CA MET A 1 15.68 -1.60 -6.87
C MET A 1 14.89 -0.58 -6.06
N SER A 2 14.98 0.72 -6.37
CA SER A 2 14.42 1.81 -5.54
C SER A 2 13.11 2.41 -6.06
N ARG A 3 12.65 1.99 -7.24
CA ARG A 3 11.41 2.51 -7.85
C ARG A 3 10.70 1.46 -8.70
N PHE A 4 9.39 1.63 -8.84
CA PHE A 4 8.59 0.95 -9.85
C PHE A 4 8.31 1.92 -11.01
N GLU A 5 8.28 1.39 -12.23
CA GLU A 5 8.00 2.16 -13.45
C GLU A 5 6.80 1.56 -14.16
N SER A 6 6.06 2.39 -14.90
CA SER A 6 4.92 1.94 -15.72
C SER A 6 3.86 1.16 -14.93
N VAL A 7 3.55 1.63 -13.73
CA VAL A 7 2.50 1.07 -12.86
C VAL A 7 1.30 1.99 -12.77
N ASN A 8 0.12 1.40 -12.56
CA ASN A 8 -1.07 2.15 -12.16
C ASN A 8 -1.16 2.18 -10.64
N VAL A 9 -1.42 3.36 -10.08
CA VAL A 9 -1.65 3.52 -8.64
C VAL A 9 -3.12 3.84 -8.43
N VAL A 10 -3.83 2.97 -7.72
CA VAL A 10 -5.22 3.22 -7.35
C VAL A 10 -5.25 4.43 -6.41
N ARG A 11 -6.09 5.42 -6.74
CA ARG A 11 -6.15 6.70 -6.01
C ARG A 11 -6.67 6.52 -4.59
N GLU A 12 -7.65 5.63 -4.42
CA GLU A 12 -8.24 5.31 -3.14
C GLU A 12 -7.20 4.67 -2.21
N ALA A 13 -7.16 5.14 -0.98
CA ALA A 13 -6.23 4.65 0.03
C ALA A 13 -6.98 3.78 1.04
N ASN A 14 -6.36 2.68 1.44
CA ASN A 14 -6.80 1.92 2.60
C ASN A 14 -6.20 2.59 3.85
N ILE A 15 -7.04 2.93 4.82
CA ILE A 15 -6.65 3.66 6.02
C ILE A 15 -7.03 2.84 7.23
N TYR A 16 -6.05 2.56 8.09
CA TYR A 16 -6.22 1.79 9.33
C TYR A 16 -5.64 2.57 10.51
N PHE A 17 -6.04 2.17 11.72
CA PHE A 17 -5.50 2.68 12.99
C PHE A 17 -5.43 4.21 13.04
N ASP A 18 -6.55 4.88 12.75
CA ASP A 18 -6.66 6.36 12.75
C ASP A 18 -5.62 7.06 11.86
N GLY A 19 -5.36 6.49 10.68
CA GLY A 19 -4.40 7.07 9.73
C GLY A 19 -2.94 6.74 10.01
N ARG A 20 -2.63 5.96 11.06
CA ARG A 20 -1.25 5.55 11.36
C ARG A 20 -0.72 4.48 10.42
N VAL A 21 -1.61 3.76 9.75
CA VAL A 21 -1.25 2.88 8.64
C VAL A 21 -2.09 3.24 7.43
N THR A 22 -1.42 3.57 6.33
CA THR A 22 -2.07 3.88 5.06
C THR A 22 -1.46 3.05 3.95
N SER A 23 -2.26 2.57 3.01
CA SER A 23 -1.73 1.86 1.85
C SER A 23 -2.52 2.16 0.57
N ARG A 24 -1.88 1.90 -0.57
CA ARG A 24 -2.48 1.99 -1.90
C ARG A 24 -2.16 0.74 -2.72
N THR A 25 -3.08 0.40 -3.59
CA THR A 25 -2.91 -0.68 -4.56
C THR A 25 -2.06 -0.19 -5.74
N VAL A 26 -1.06 -0.97 -6.10
CA VAL A 26 -0.17 -0.76 -7.25
C VAL A 26 -0.36 -1.94 -8.20
N GLU A 27 -0.81 -1.65 -9.41
CA GLU A 27 -1.07 -2.64 -10.46
C GLU A 27 0.04 -2.57 -11.51
N PHE A 28 0.61 -3.73 -11.82
CA PHE A 28 1.66 -3.88 -12.82
C PHE A 28 1.07 -4.36 -14.14
N SER A 29 1.75 -4.08 -15.25
CA SER A 29 1.30 -4.45 -16.59
C SER A 29 1.23 -5.97 -16.83
N ASP A 30 1.95 -6.75 -16.03
CA ASP A 30 1.92 -8.22 -16.04
C ASP A 30 0.73 -8.80 -15.24
N GLY A 31 -0.12 -7.95 -14.69
CA GLY A 31 -1.27 -8.34 -13.86
C GLY A 31 -0.92 -8.55 -12.39
N ALA A 32 0.34 -8.40 -11.99
CA ALA A 32 0.71 -8.45 -10.58
C ALA A 32 0.13 -7.26 -9.82
N VAL A 33 -0.34 -7.53 -8.59
CA VAL A 33 -0.86 -6.51 -7.69
C VAL A 33 0.04 -6.47 -6.45
N LYS A 34 0.47 -5.26 -6.06
CA LYS A 34 1.24 -5.02 -4.85
C LYS A 34 0.59 -3.94 -4.00
N THR A 35 0.93 -3.94 -2.72
CA THR A 35 0.49 -2.91 -1.77
C THR A 35 1.67 -2.02 -1.42
N LEU A 36 1.55 -0.72 -1.69
CA LEU A 36 2.48 0.29 -1.20
C LEU A 36 1.90 0.90 0.08
N GLY A 37 2.51 0.57 1.22
CA GLY A 37 2.04 0.98 2.54
C GLY A 37 3.08 1.79 3.32
N ILE A 38 2.59 2.67 4.19
CA ILE A 38 3.38 3.40 5.19
C ILE A 38 2.79 3.05 6.56
N MET A 39 3.65 2.63 7.49
CA MET A 39 3.29 2.37 8.88
C MET A 39 4.10 3.31 9.77
N LEU A 40 3.41 4.17 10.51
CA LEU A 40 4.04 5.00 11.52
C LEU A 40 4.45 4.14 12.72
N PRO A 41 5.45 4.53 13.53
CA PRO A 41 5.85 3.77 14.72
C PRO A 41 4.66 3.42 15.63
N GLY A 42 4.60 2.17 16.10
CA GLY A 42 3.52 1.64 16.94
C GLY A 42 3.43 0.12 16.83
N GLU A 43 2.51 -0.48 17.58
CA GLU A 43 2.16 -1.89 17.47
C GLU A 43 0.78 -2.00 16.81
N TYR A 44 0.70 -2.83 15.76
CA TYR A 44 -0.51 -3.04 14.98
C TYR A 44 -0.72 -4.53 14.78
N THR A 45 -1.93 -5.00 15.06
CA THR A 45 -2.33 -6.38 14.79
C THR A 45 -3.37 -6.38 13.69
N PHE A 46 -3.03 -6.98 12.56
CA PHE A 46 -3.97 -7.25 11.48
C PHE A 46 -4.53 -8.66 11.69
N ASN A 47 -5.82 -8.78 11.94
CA ASN A 47 -6.53 -10.06 11.94
C ASN A 47 -7.03 -10.31 10.51
N THR A 48 -6.11 -10.62 9.60
CA THR A 48 -6.40 -11.00 8.21
C THR A 48 -6.49 -12.51 8.07
#